data_AF-A0A7C1TUL1-F1
#
_entry.id   AF-A0A7C1TUL1-F1
#
_cell.length_a   1.000
_cell.length_b   1.000
_cell.length_c   1.000
_cell.angle_alpha   90.00
_cell.angle_beta   90.00
_cell.angle_gamma   90.00
#
_symmetry.space_group_name_H-M   'P 1'
#
loop_
_entity.id
_entity.type
_entity.pdbx_description
1 polymer ?
#
loop_
_entity_poly.entity_id
_entity_poly.type
_entity_poly.pdbx_seq_one_letter_code
_entity_poly.pdbx_strand_id
1 'polypeptide(L)'
;MMKRPTTLDDYIELVEQAIFEVEELRFSVEFDEEFMEGALNFVDILEQQLTDLLTSLKEERYEFGNEDLPFMEFVKHQSNFLLPFKGLLNLINNTHRKGLDTVEE
;
A
#
# COMPACT_ATOMS: atom_id res chain seq x y z
N MET A 1 12.71 6.89 10.09
CA MET A 1 11.83 5.71 9.99
C MET A 1 10.41 6.21 9.99
N MET A 2 9.56 5.75 9.06
CA MET A 2 8.12 5.97 9.16
C MET A 2 7.59 5.27 10.41
N LYS A 3 6.73 5.95 11.18
CA LYS A 3 6.11 5.40 12.39
C LYS A 3 4.85 4.65 12.01
N ARG A 4 4.49 3.62 12.78
CA ARG A 4 3.19 2.97 12.59
C ARG A 4 2.07 3.94 12.98
N PRO A 5 0.96 3.96 12.23
CA PRO A 5 -0.25 4.70 12.58
C PRO A 5 -0.72 4.41 14.01
N THR A 6 -1.11 5.46 14.73
CA THR A 6 -1.63 5.36 16.10
C THR A 6 -3.16 5.46 16.14
N THR A 7 -3.74 6.07 15.11
CA THR A 7 -5.18 6.23 14.94
C THR A 7 -5.65 5.61 13.62
N LEU A 8 -6.97 5.40 13.49
CA LEU A 8 -7.56 4.95 12.24
C LEU A 8 -7.36 6.00 11.12
N ASP A 9 -7.45 7.29 11.46
CA ASP A 9 -7.23 8.40 10.54
C ASP A 9 -5.79 8.40 10.01
N ASP A 10 -4.79 8.21 10.88
CA ASP A 10 -3.38 8.06 10.48
C ASP A 10 -3.21 6.88 9.49
N TYR A 11 -3.98 5.80 9.69
CA TYR A 11 -3.92 4.64 8.82
C TYR A 11 -4.61 4.88 7.47
N ILE A 12 -5.74 5.60 7.47
CA ILE A 12 -6.41 6.07 6.25
C ILE A 12 -5.47 6.96 5.44
N GLU A 13 -4.84 7.96 6.06
CA GLU A 13 -3.87 8.85 5.41
C GLU A 13 -2.70 8.05 4.81
N LEU A 14 -2.22 7.02 5.50
CA LEU A 14 -1.15 6.16 5.01
C LEU A 14 -1.56 5.38 3.75
N VAL A 15 -2.79 4.87 3.72
CA VAL A 15 -3.34 4.17 2.55
C VAL A 15 -3.57 5.14 1.40
N GLU A 16 -4.07 6.36 1.66
CA GLU A 16 -4.23 7.41 0.65
C GLU A 16 -2.89 7.83 0.04
N GLN A 17 -1.84 7.96 0.87
CA GLN A 17 -0.48 8.21 0.37
C GLN A 17 -0.02 7.07 -0.56
N ALA A 18 -0.32 5.81 -0.23
CA ALA A 18 0.07 4.69 -1.08
C ALA A 18 -0.64 4.70 -2.43
N ILE A 19 -1.91 5.10 -2.48
CA ILE A 19 -2.65 5.24 -3.74
C ILE A 19 -2.01 6.33 -4.60
N PHE A 20 -1.68 7.49 -4.02
CA PHE A 20 -0.99 8.57 -4.74
C PHE A 20 0.35 8.11 -5.35
N GLU A 21 1.16 7.37 -4.59
CA GLU A 21 2.45 6.85 -5.09
C GLU A 21 2.27 5.82 -6.22
N VAL A 22 1.17 5.04 -6.19
CA VAL A 22 0.83 4.10 -7.27
C VAL A 22 0.41 4.85 -8.53
N GLU A 23 -0.35 5.93 -8.41
CA GLU A 23 -0.69 6.80 -9.54
C GLU A 23 0.56 7.43 -10.16
N GLU A 24 1.48 7.98 -9.34
CA GLU A 24 2.75 8.53 -9.82
C GLU A 24 3.61 7.48 -10.54
N LEU A 25 3.62 6.24 -10.05
CA LEU A 25 4.29 5.12 -10.70
C LEU A 25 3.62 4.77 -12.04
N ARG A 26 2.28 4.76 -12.10
CA ARG A 26 1.53 4.53 -13.35
C ARG A 26 1.92 5.56 -14.40
N PHE A 27 1.89 6.85 -14.05
CA PHE A 27 2.32 7.91 -14.95
C PHE A 27 3.75 7.67 -15.42
N SER A 28 4.67 7.36 -14.50
CA SER A 28 6.07 7.11 -14.86
C SER A 28 6.26 5.95 -15.84
N VAL A 29 5.46 4.88 -15.72
CA VAL A 29 5.51 3.70 -16.62
C VAL A 29 4.86 4.01 -17.98
N GLU A 30 3.75 4.75 -18.00
CA GLU A 30 3.05 5.10 -19.25
C GLU A 30 3.86 6.03 -20.16
N PHE A 31 4.74 6.86 -19.59
CA PHE A 31 5.63 7.74 -20.36
C PHE A 31 6.97 7.09 -20.78
N ASP A 32 7.28 5.88 -20.30
CA ASP A 32 8.52 5.15 -20.63
C ASP A 32 8.20 3.84 -21.40
N GLU A 33 7.98 3.97 -22.72
CA GLU A 33 7.49 2.90 -23.61
C GLU A 33 8.36 1.62 -23.67
N GLU A 34 9.63 1.68 -23.24
CA GLU A 34 10.54 0.52 -23.22
C GLU A 34 10.43 -0.33 -21.95
N PHE A 35 9.85 0.22 -20.88
CA PHE A 35 9.75 -0.43 -19.58
C PHE A 35 8.31 -0.88 -19.30
N MET A 36 8.06 -2.17 -19.54
CA MET A 36 7.19 -3.01 -18.69
C MET A 36 5.67 -3.02 -18.93
N GLU A 37 5.23 -3.69 -20.01
CA GLU A 37 3.88 -4.27 -20.09
C GLU A 37 3.55 -5.16 -18.86
N GLY A 38 4.57 -5.80 -18.26
CA GLY A 38 4.45 -6.57 -17.02
C GLY A 38 4.31 -5.76 -15.73
N ALA A 39 4.72 -4.48 -15.70
CA ALA A 39 4.55 -3.63 -14.52
C ALA A 39 3.16 -3.01 -14.47
N LEU A 40 2.59 -2.64 -15.63
CA LEU A 40 1.22 -2.10 -15.72
C LEU A 40 0.20 -3.05 -15.08
N ASN A 41 0.27 -4.35 -15.40
CA ASN A 41 -0.63 -5.34 -14.81
C ASN A 41 -0.55 -5.42 -13.27
N PHE A 42 0.63 -5.22 -12.69
CA PHE A 42 0.78 -5.20 -11.23
C PHE A 42 0.32 -3.87 -10.62
N VAL A 43 0.55 -2.75 -11.30
CA VAL A 43 0.10 -1.42 -10.87
C VAL A 43 -1.43 -1.37 -10.79
N ASP A 44 -2.15 -1.92 -11.77
CA ASP A 44 -3.61 -2.05 -11.74
C ASP A 44 -4.10 -2.84 -10.51
N ILE A 45 -3.47 -3.99 -10.25
CA ILE A 45 -3.82 -4.84 -9.11
C ILE A 45 -3.57 -4.12 -7.79
N LEU A 46 -2.45 -3.40 -7.68
CA LEU A 46 -2.08 -2.68 -6.46
C LEU A 46 -3.04 -1.50 -6.20
N GLU A 47 -3.38 -0.73 -7.23
CA GLU A 47 -4.33 0.39 -7.14
C GLU A 47 -5.70 -0.09 -6.69
N GLN A 48 -6.22 -1.15 -7.33
CA GLN A 48 -7.53 -1.70 -6.98
C GLN A 48 -7.57 -2.17 -5.52
N GLN A 49 -6.57 -2.95 -5.09
CA GLN A 49 -6.56 -3.49 -3.73
C GLN A 49 -6.37 -2.41 -2.65
N LEU A 50 -5.58 -1.38 -2.92
CA LEU A 50 -5.45 -0.24 -2.00
C LEU A 50 -6.74 0.59 -1.94
N THR A 51 -7.42 0.77 -3.06
CA THR A 51 -8.72 1.46 -3.12
C THR A 51 -9.81 0.69 -2.38
N ASP A 52 -9.84 -0.65 -2.51
CA ASP A 52 -10.77 -1.51 -1.77
C ASP A 52 -10.49 -1.45 -0.26
N LEU A 53 -9.21 -1.46 0.13
CA LEU A 53 -8.80 -1.25 1.51
C LEU A 53 -9.27 0.11 2.02
N LEU A 54 -9.02 1.20 1.29
CA LEU A 54 -9.45 2.55 1.67
C LEU A 54 -10.97 2.64 1.83
N THR A 55 -11.71 2.05 0.89
CA THR A 55 -13.17 1.97 0.95
C THR A 55 -13.64 1.27 2.22
N SER A 56 -13.06 0.11 2.53
CA SER A 56 -13.41 -0.65 3.74
C SER A 56 -13.14 0.11 5.03
N LEU A 57 -12.05 0.91 5.07
CA LEU A 57 -11.70 1.78 6.19
C LEU A 57 -12.72 2.92 6.35
N LYS A 58 -13.07 3.60 5.26
CA LYS A 58 -14.03 4.72 5.24
C LYS A 58 -15.46 4.30 5.56
N GLU A 59 -15.82 3.06 5.24
CA GLU A 59 -17.13 2.49 5.58
C GLU A 59 -17.18 1.86 6.98
N GLU A 60 -16.10 1.98 7.78
CA GLU A 60 -15.98 1.40 9.12
C GLU A 60 -16.22 -0.13 9.15
N ARG A 61 -16.00 -0.81 8.02
CA ARG A 61 -16.13 -2.27 7.89
C ARG A 61 -14.80 -3.01 7.96
N TYR A 62 -13.70 -2.27 8.12
CA TYR A 62 -12.37 -2.84 8.14
C TYR A 62 -12.03 -3.47 9.49
N GLU A 63 -11.49 -4.69 9.44
CA GLU A 63 -10.95 -5.39 10.60
C GLU A 63 -9.46 -5.67 10.39
N PHE A 64 -8.67 -5.42 11.43
CA PHE A 64 -7.26 -5.78 11.46
C PHE A 64 -7.12 -7.31 11.48
N GLY A 65 -6.21 -7.84 10.65
CA GLY A 65 -5.97 -9.27 10.51
C GLY A 65 -4.63 -9.69 11.10
N ASN A 66 -4.28 -10.97 10.98
CA ASN A 66 -2.94 -11.49 11.33
C ASN A 66 -2.16 -12.00 10.10
N GLU A 67 -2.85 -12.09 8.95
CA GLU A 67 -2.33 -12.48 7.65
C GLU A 67 -1.81 -11.28 6.87
N ASP A 68 -1.04 -11.52 5.82
CA ASP A 68 -0.60 -10.43 4.96
C ASP A 68 -1.76 -9.95 4.08
N LEU A 69 -1.83 -8.64 3.81
CA LEU A 69 -2.73 -8.09 2.80
C LEU A 69 -2.44 -8.75 1.44
N PRO A 70 -3.46 -9.02 0.59
CA PRO A 70 -3.27 -9.85 -0.59
C PRO A 70 -2.23 -9.29 -1.59
N PHE A 71 -2.10 -7.97 -1.69
CA PHE A 71 -1.12 -7.32 -2.56
C PHE A 71 0.33 -7.62 -2.15
N MET A 72 0.57 -8.06 -0.91
CA MET A 72 1.91 -8.38 -0.41
C MET A 72 2.56 -9.55 -1.13
N GLU A 73 1.78 -10.45 -1.74
CA GLU A 73 2.31 -11.51 -2.59
C GLU A 73 3.15 -10.91 -3.72
N PHE A 74 2.64 -9.89 -4.39
CA PHE A 74 3.34 -9.20 -5.48
C PHE A 74 4.47 -8.31 -4.97
N VAL A 75 4.21 -7.52 -3.92
CA VAL A 75 5.18 -6.55 -3.37
C VAL A 75 6.49 -7.23 -2.96
N LYS A 76 6.42 -8.45 -2.40
CA LYS A 76 7.62 -9.21 -1.97
C LYS A 76 8.58 -9.48 -3.13
N HIS A 77 8.07 -9.74 -4.33
CA HIS A 77 8.86 -10.09 -5.50
C HIS A 77 9.43 -8.88 -6.25
N GLN A 78 8.94 -7.67 -5.99
CA GLN A 78 9.44 -6.47 -6.67
C GLN A 78 10.71 -5.91 -6.03
N SER A 79 11.61 -5.41 -6.86
CA SER A 79 12.80 -4.67 -6.40
C SER A 79 12.43 -3.24 -5.99
N ASN A 80 13.26 -2.62 -5.13
CA ASN A 80 13.06 -1.21 -4.75
C ASN A 80 13.25 -0.24 -5.93
N PHE A 81 13.89 -0.67 -7.02
CA PHE A 81 14.02 0.13 -8.25
C PHE A 81 12.68 0.22 -8.99
N LEU A 82 11.94 -0.89 -9.05
CA LEU A 82 10.61 -0.94 -9.67
C LEU A 82 9.50 -0.42 -8.76
N LEU A 83 9.70 -0.51 -7.45
CA LEU A 83 8.72 -0.11 -6.44
C LEU A 83 9.38 0.78 -5.37
N PRO A 84 9.61 2.06 -5.67
CA PRO A 84 10.38 2.96 -4.79
C PRO A 84 9.70 3.22 -3.44
N PHE A 85 8.37 3.08 -3.37
CA PHE A 85 7.57 3.22 -2.16
C PHE A 85 7.26 1.89 -1.47
N LYS A 86 7.99 0.80 -1.76
CA LYS A 86 7.81 -0.52 -1.13
C LYS A 86 7.78 -0.46 0.41
N GLY A 87 8.50 0.49 1.01
CA GLY A 87 8.47 0.72 2.47
C GLY A 87 7.08 1.10 3.00
N LEU A 88 6.32 1.88 2.24
CA LEU A 88 4.98 2.33 2.59
C LEU A 88 4.00 1.14 2.64
N LEU A 89 4.03 0.29 1.61
CA LEU A 89 3.19 -0.92 1.54
C LEU A 89 3.51 -1.91 2.67
N ASN A 90 4.80 -2.07 2.99
CA ASN A 90 5.21 -2.88 4.14
C ASN A 90 4.69 -2.32 5.46
N LEU A 91 4.66 -1.00 5.62
CA LEU A 91 4.15 -0.35 6.82
C LEU A 91 2.63 -0.51 6.95
N ILE A 92 1.89 -0.35 5.84
CA ILE A 92 0.46 -0.62 5.78
C ILE A 92 0.18 -2.06 6.21
N ASN A 93 0.87 -3.03 5.61
CA ASN A 93 0.73 -4.44 5.98
C ASN A 93 1.14 -4.73 7.43
N ASN A 94 2.19 -4.07 7.94
CA ASN A 94 2.58 -4.25 9.34
C ASN A 94 1.49 -3.76 10.30
N THR A 95 0.84 -2.65 9.95
CA THR A 95 -0.26 -2.06 10.72
C THR A 95 -1.50 -2.93 10.62
N HIS A 96 -1.85 -3.43 9.44
CA HIS A 96 -2.89 -4.44 9.27
C HIS A 96 -2.69 -5.62 10.22
N ARG A 97 -1.48 -6.18 10.26
CA ARG A 97 -1.15 -7.41 11.00
C ARG A 97 -1.07 -7.29 12.50
N LYS A 98 -0.80 -6.08 12.99
CA LYS A 98 -0.49 -5.82 14.40
C LYS A 98 -1.46 -4.82 15.04
N GLY A 99 -2.47 -4.37 14.30
CA GLY A 99 -3.35 -3.28 14.72
C GLY A 99 -2.67 -1.91 14.65
N LEU A 100 -3.33 -0.91 15.25
CA LEU A 100 -2.74 0.41 15.46
C LEU A 100 -1.62 0.33 16.51
N ASP A 101 -0.64 1.22 16.38
CA ASP A 101 0.43 1.32 17.37
C ASP A 101 -0.13 1.95 18.65
N THR A 102 -0.01 1.24 19.76
CA THR A 102 -0.24 1.83 21.08
C THR A 102 1.06 2.49 21.47
N VAL A 103 1.10 3.82 21.49
CA VAL A 103 2.23 4.55 22.08
C VAL A 103 2.22 4.25 23.57
N GLU A 104 2.84 3.14 23.99
CA GLU A 104 3.26 2.98 25.38
C GLU A 104 4.50 3.88 25.54
N GLU A 105 4.31 5.01 26.24
CA GLU A 105 5.39 5.94 26.63
C GLU A 105 6.48 5.24 27.46
#